data_AF-A0A857JEK2-F1
#
_entry.id   AF-A0A857JEK2-F1
#
_cell.length_a   1.000
_cell.length_b   1.000
_cell.length_c   1.000
_cell.angle_alpha   90.00
_cell.angle_beta   90.00
_cell.angle_gamma   90.00
#
_symmetry.space_group_name_H-M   'P 1'
#
loop_
_entity.id
_entity.type
_entity.pdbx_description
1 polymer ?
#
loop_
_entity_poly.entity_id
_entity_poly.type
_entity_poly.pdbx_seq_one_letter_code
_entity_poly.pdbx_strand_id
1 'polypeptide(L)'
;MGLSIVVFALTFPGISRLQEPALKLVANVAFSWAWIAGLLLLGGYATRTLHQFSTAIVQTWLVVAPAMLVMAHFVVRWMAPSILSLEGAGQKVVIVGMNAQGLALADNIAQSPYTPMKLVGFFDDREPERLGSVARYPLIGRIEQLAAFMKEQRISVIFLSLPMAAEPKVMQILDALKDTTASIYFVPDMFVTDLIQGRTSEVNGVTVISVCETPFHGLMGVVKRCSDVLLSLCILVLIAPVLVAVAVAVKLSSPGPVIFRQRRYGLDGQEIVVYKFRSMHVQEDGASVRQAQKNDSRITPLGAILRRTSLDELPQFINVLQGRMSIVGPRPHAVSHNELYRRLIKGYMVRHKVKPGITGWAQVNGFRGETETLEKMQARIEYDLDYLRNWSLRLDLRIIFKTVRLVFWDRQAY
;
A
#
# COMPACT_ATOMS: atom_id res chain seq x y z
N MET A 1 28.27 22.69 16.38
CA MET A 1 28.23 21.66 17.44
C MET A 1 26.84 21.52 18.07
N GLY A 2 26.12 22.60 18.42
CA GLY A 2 24.75 22.50 18.95
C GLY A 2 23.72 21.92 17.98
N LEU A 3 23.74 22.34 16.70
CA LEU A 3 22.79 21.86 15.69
C LEU A 3 22.90 20.34 15.42
N SER A 4 24.12 19.80 15.42
CA SER A 4 24.38 18.37 15.23
C SER A 4 23.85 17.52 16.39
N ILE A 5 23.89 18.04 17.62
CA ILE A 5 23.34 17.36 18.81
C ILE A 5 21.80 17.37 18.77
N VAL A 6 21.20 18.48 18.34
CA VAL A 6 19.74 18.59 18.17
C VAL A 6 19.25 17.66 17.06
N VAL A 7 19.94 17.59 15.92
CA VAL A 7 19.59 16.67 14.83
C VAL A 7 19.71 15.22 15.30
N PHE A 8 20.79 14.87 16.02
CA PHE A 8 20.96 13.53 16.60
C PHE A 8 19.84 13.18 17.60
N ALA A 9 19.51 14.09 18.51
CA ALA A 9 18.45 13.89 19.50
C ALA A 9 17.06 13.74 18.86
N LEU A 10 16.78 14.46 17.77
CA LEU A 10 15.49 14.38 17.05
C LEU A 10 15.39 13.18 16.10
N THR A 11 16.51 12.59 15.70
CA THR A 11 16.53 11.43 14.80
C THR A 11 16.69 10.11 15.53
N PHE A 12 16.86 10.13 16.85
CA PHE A 12 16.94 8.95 17.70
C PHE A 12 15.63 8.69 18.45
N PRO A 13 15.13 7.44 18.52
CA PRO A 13 15.65 6.25 17.87
C PRO A 13 15.28 6.22 16.37
N GLY A 14 16.29 6.07 15.52
CA GLY A 14 16.08 5.89 14.09
C GLY A 14 15.45 4.53 13.80
N ILE A 15 14.60 4.44 12.77
CA ILE A 15 14.00 3.18 12.34
C ILE A 15 15.13 2.21 11.95
N SER A 16 15.18 1.02 12.57
CA SER A 16 16.19 0.00 12.25
C SER A 16 16.05 -0.45 10.78
N ARG A 17 17.05 -0.15 9.95
CA ARG A 17 17.14 -0.57 8.54
C ARG A 17 18.03 -1.81 8.34
N LEU A 18 18.37 -2.51 9.42
CA LEU A 18 19.34 -3.62 9.39
C LEU A 18 18.90 -4.78 8.49
N GLN A 19 17.59 -4.99 8.38
CA GLN A 19 16.97 -6.05 7.56
C GLN A 19 16.70 -5.61 6.11
N GLU A 20 16.90 -4.35 5.73
CA GLU A 20 16.66 -3.92 4.34
C GLU A 20 17.71 -4.51 3.37
N PRO A 21 17.35 -4.83 2.12
CA PRO A 21 18.32 -5.18 1.08
C PRO A 21 19.35 -4.05 0.89
N ALA A 22 20.64 -4.40 0.75
CA ALA A 22 21.73 -3.42 0.63
C ALA A 22 21.49 -2.39 -0.48
N LEU A 23 20.98 -2.82 -1.64
CA LEU A 23 20.65 -1.94 -2.75
C LEU A 23 19.54 -0.93 -2.39
N LYS A 24 18.53 -1.37 -1.65
CA LYS A 24 17.43 -0.51 -1.19
C LYS A 24 17.93 0.52 -0.19
N LEU A 25 18.81 0.10 0.73
CA LEU A 25 19.45 1.00 1.68
C LEU A 25 20.26 2.09 0.97
N VAL A 26 21.15 1.70 0.05
CA VAL A 26 21.99 2.65 -0.72
C VAL A 26 21.12 3.61 -1.53
N ALA A 27 20.09 3.09 -2.22
CA ALA A 27 19.17 3.93 -2.98
C ALA A 27 18.40 4.91 -2.08
N ASN A 28 17.95 4.48 -0.91
CA ASN A 28 17.25 5.33 0.05
C ASN A 28 18.17 6.43 0.62
N VAL A 29 19.43 6.09 0.95
CA VAL A 29 20.44 7.05 1.42
C VAL A 29 20.75 8.06 0.31
N ALA A 30 21.01 7.59 -0.91
CA ALA A 30 21.30 8.46 -2.05
C ALA A 30 20.14 9.41 -2.38
N PHE A 31 18.90 8.91 -2.37
CA PHE A 31 17.71 9.73 -2.63
C PHE A 31 17.49 10.79 -1.54
N SER A 32 17.59 10.38 -0.26
CA SER A 32 17.43 11.30 0.88
C SER A 32 18.53 12.36 0.87
N TRP A 33 19.76 11.95 0.56
CA TRP A 33 20.91 12.84 0.45
C TRP A 33 20.76 13.84 -0.70
N ALA A 34 20.34 13.38 -1.88
CA ALA A 34 20.10 14.25 -3.04
C ALA A 34 19.04 15.33 -2.71
N TRP A 35 18.00 14.97 -1.95
CA TRP A 35 16.99 15.92 -1.52
C TRP A 35 17.55 16.96 -0.54
N ILE A 36 18.27 16.52 0.50
CA ILE A 36 18.88 17.41 1.50
C ILE A 36 19.92 18.33 0.84
N ALA A 37 20.82 17.76 0.03
CA ALA A 37 21.81 18.52 -0.71
C ALA A 37 21.15 19.53 -1.67
N GLY A 38 20.12 19.10 -2.40
CA GLY A 38 19.36 19.98 -3.28
C GLY A 38 18.72 21.16 -2.55
N LEU A 39 18.08 20.90 -1.40
CA LEU A 39 17.48 21.96 -0.57
C LEU A 39 18.53 22.92 0.00
N LEU A 40 19.66 22.41 0.49
CA LEU A 40 20.72 23.22 1.05
C LEU A 40 21.43 24.06 -0.02
N LEU A 41 21.68 23.50 -1.21
CA LEU A 41 22.23 24.24 -2.34
C LEU A 41 21.24 25.30 -2.84
N LEU A 42 19.96 24.98 -2.96
CA LEU A 42 18.93 25.94 -3.38
C LEU A 42 18.75 27.06 -2.36
N GLY A 43 18.68 26.73 -1.06
CA GLY A 43 18.62 27.71 0.02
C GLY A 43 19.88 28.57 0.09
N GLY A 44 21.05 27.95 -0.06
CA GLY A 44 22.34 28.65 -0.11
C GLY A 44 22.47 29.58 -1.32
N TYR A 45 21.88 29.21 -2.45
CA TYR A 45 21.81 30.03 -3.66
C TYR A 45 20.87 31.22 -3.47
N ALA A 46 19.66 30.95 -2.96
CA ALA A 46 18.65 31.98 -2.72
C ALA A 46 19.12 33.04 -1.69
N THR A 47 19.86 32.61 -0.67
CA THR A 47 20.40 33.49 0.38
C THR A 47 21.79 34.06 0.04
N ARG A 48 22.38 33.69 -1.11
CA ARG A 48 23.76 34.02 -1.51
C ARG A 48 24.86 33.59 -0.52
N THR A 49 24.54 32.71 0.43
CA THR A 49 25.49 32.19 1.43
C THR A 49 26.45 31.16 0.84
N LEU A 50 26.13 30.56 -0.32
CA LEU A 50 27.02 29.63 -1.02
C LEU A 50 28.41 30.22 -1.30
N HIS A 51 28.50 31.53 -1.56
CA HIS A 51 29.78 32.20 -1.82
C HIS A 51 30.70 32.28 -0.58
N GLN A 52 30.17 32.06 0.62
CA GLN A 52 30.96 32.04 1.86
C GLN A 52 31.73 30.72 2.04
N PHE A 53 31.37 29.68 1.28
CA PHE A 53 32.00 28.37 1.37
C PHE A 53 32.85 28.12 0.12
N SER A 54 34.05 27.55 0.32
CA SER A 54 34.88 27.10 -0.80
C SER A 54 34.16 26.01 -1.60
N THR A 55 34.26 26.09 -2.93
CA THR A 55 33.69 25.09 -3.85
C THR A 55 34.21 23.68 -3.57
N ALA A 56 35.48 23.57 -3.16
CA ALA A 56 36.08 22.30 -2.77
C ALA A 56 35.38 21.69 -1.54
N ILE A 57 35.07 22.50 -0.51
CA ILE A 57 34.39 22.04 0.70
C ILE A 57 32.99 21.50 0.36
N VAL A 58 32.25 22.22 -0.48
CA VAL A 58 30.90 21.81 -0.89
C VAL A 58 30.95 20.49 -1.68
N GLN A 59 31.88 20.35 -2.62
CA GLN A 59 32.05 19.12 -3.41
C GLN A 59 32.48 17.93 -2.53
N THR A 60 33.46 18.13 -1.64
CA THR A 60 33.90 17.10 -0.70
C THR A 60 32.75 16.68 0.21
N TRP A 61 31.99 17.62 0.77
CA TRP A 61 30.84 17.31 1.61
C TRP A 61 29.76 16.52 0.86
N LEU A 62 29.46 16.90 -0.39
CA LEU A 62 28.46 16.26 -1.23
C LEU A 62 28.75 14.77 -1.47
N VAL A 63 30.02 14.37 -1.52
CA VAL A 63 30.47 12.99 -1.80
C VAL A 63 30.79 12.22 -0.52
N VAL A 64 31.53 12.82 0.40
CA VAL A 64 32.04 12.13 1.60
C VAL A 64 30.93 11.82 2.59
N ALA A 65 30.00 12.75 2.82
CA ALA A 65 28.92 12.54 3.78
C ALA A 65 28.00 11.33 3.45
N PRO A 66 27.49 11.15 2.22
CA PRO A 66 26.67 9.98 1.91
C PRO A 66 27.50 8.69 1.91
N ALA A 67 28.78 8.74 1.48
CA ALA A 67 29.68 7.59 1.55
C ALA A 67 29.91 7.14 3.00
N MET A 68 30.17 8.10 3.91
CA MET A 68 30.31 7.85 5.36
C MET A 68 29.01 7.30 5.96
N LEU A 69 27.84 7.82 5.58
CA LEU A 69 26.55 7.31 6.04
C LEU A 69 26.32 5.86 5.58
N VAL A 70 26.58 5.55 4.31
CA VAL A 70 26.47 4.19 3.78
C VAL A 70 27.43 3.25 4.51
N MET A 71 28.69 3.66 4.66
CA MET A 71 29.70 2.91 5.40
C MET A 71 29.27 2.66 6.84
N ALA A 72 28.77 3.68 7.56
CA ALA A 72 28.29 3.53 8.92
C ALA A 72 27.17 2.48 9.02
N HIS A 73 26.21 2.45 8.09
CA HIS A 73 25.17 1.42 8.09
C HIS A 73 25.73 0.02 7.82
N PHE A 74 26.72 -0.13 6.93
CA PHE A 74 27.38 -1.42 6.69
C PHE A 74 28.19 -1.88 7.91
N VAL A 75 28.89 -0.96 8.58
CA VAL A 75 29.63 -1.24 9.82
C VAL A 75 28.65 -1.68 10.91
N VAL A 76 27.55 -0.95 11.13
CA VAL A 76 26.53 -1.37 12.09
C VAL A 76 25.93 -2.72 11.69
N ARG A 77 25.65 -2.96 10.41
CA ARG A 77 25.12 -4.25 9.93
C ARG A 77 26.08 -5.42 10.17
N TRP A 78 27.38 -5.17 10.04
CA TRP A 78 28.43 -6.15 10.27
C TRP A 78 28.66 -6.40 11.77
N MET A 79 28.67 -5.33 12.59
CA MET A 79 28.90 -5.41 14.04
C MET A 79 27.67 -5.85 14.83
N ALA A 80 26.46 -5.51 14.39
CA ALA A 80 25.21 -5.78 15.09
C ALA A 80 25.07 -7.24 15.58
N PRO A 81 25.29 -8.29 14.75
CA PRO A 81 25.18 -9.67 15.23
C PRO A 81 26.20 -10.01 16.33
N SER A 82 27.42 -9.44 16.26
CA SER A 82 28.45 -9.63 17.28
C SER A 82 28.21 -8.83 18.55
N ILE A 83 27.58 -7.65 18.47
CA ILE A 83 27.20 -6.85 19.64
C ILE A 83 26.00 -7.49 20.34
N LEU A 84 24.99 -7.92 19.57
CA LEU A 84 23.80 -8.56 20.10
C LEU A 84 24.10 -9.92 20.73
N SER A 85 25.16 -10.63 20.30
CA SER A 85 25.61 -11.86 20.96
C SER A 85 26.33 -11.61 22.29
N LEU A 86 26.81 -10.38 22.55
CA LEU A 86 27.43 -9.99 23.81
C LEU A 86 26.39 -9.63 24.89
N GLU A 87 25.17 -9.22 24.52
CA GLU A 87 24.05 -9.01 25.46
C GLU A 87 23.54 -10.32 26.10
N GLY A 88 24.05 -11.48 25.65
CA GLY A 88 23.82 -12.80 26.23
C GLY A 88 23.31 -13.82 25.22
N ALA A 89 23.02 -15.03 25.69
CA ALA A 89 22.27 -16.00 24.90
C ALA A 89 20.87 -15.42 24.68
N GLY A 90 20.58 -14.97 23.45
CA GLY A 90 19.33 -14.30 23.09
C GLY A 90 18.07 -14.93 23.70
N GLN A 91 17.03 -14.12 23.86
CA GLN A 91 15.78 -14.49 24.53
C GLN A 91 15.28 -15.86 24.04
N LYS A 92 15.22 -16.83 24.95
CA LYS A 92 14.61 -18.13 24.68
C LYS A 92 13.12 -17.92 24.48
N VAL A 93 12.60 -18.44 23.38
CA VAL A 93 11.22 -18.26 22.93
C VAL A 93 10.53 -19.61 22.80
N VAL A 94 9.26 -19.68 23.20
CA VAL A 94 8.35 -20.78 22.86
C VAL A 94 7.11 -20.28 22.12
N ILE A 95 6.55 -21.12 21.27
CA ILE A 95 5.33 -20.82 20.53
C ILE A 95 4.23 -21.80 20.96
N VAL A 96 3.08 -21.27 21.36
CA VAL A 96 1.90 -22.05 21.73
C VAL A 96 0.94 -22.08 20.54
N GLY A 97 0.62 -23.27 20.05
CA GLY A 97 -0.14 -23.47 18.81
C GLY A 97 0.78 -23.70 17.61
N MET A 98 0.99 -24.96 17.25
CA MET A 98 1.73 -25.38 16.06
C MET A 98 0.80 -25.38 14.84
N ASN A 99 0.43 -24.18 14.40
CA ASN A 99 -0.37 -23.94 13.19
C ASN A 99 0.45 -23.22 12.12
N ALA A 100 -0.14 -22.92 10.96
CA ALA A 100 0.55 -22.25 9.86
C ALA A 100 1.20 -20.92 10.27
N GLN A 101 0.56 -20.17 11.18
CA GLN A 101 1.08 -18.89 11.70
C GLN A 101 2.25 -19.09 12.65
N GLY A 102 2.14 -20.04 13.58
CA GLY A 102 3.22 -20.40 14.49
C GLY A 102 4.45 -20.87 13.72
N LEU A 103 4.26 -21.68 12.67
CA LEU A 103 5.34 -22.13 11.78
C LEU A 103 5.96 -20.97 10.98
N ALA A 104 5.14 -20.07 10.44
CA ALA A 104 5.64 -18.89 9.73
C ALA A 104 6.44 -17.95 10.66
N LEU A 105 5.99 -17.79 11.90
CA LEU A 105 6.73 -17.03 12.92
C LEU A 105 8.04 -17.71 13.29
N ALA A 106 8.04 -19.04 13.48
CA ALA A 106 9.26 -19.81 13.73
C ALA A 106 10.28 -19.66 12.61
N ASP A 107 9.84 -19.74 11.35
CA ASP A 107 10.69 -19.52 10.18
C ASP A 107 11.29 -18.10 10.17
N ASN A 108 10.50 -17.08 10.48
CA ASN A 108 10.97 -15.70 10.55
C ASN A 108 11.98 -15.48 11.69
N ILE A 109 11.77 -16.11 12.85
CA ILE A 109 12.71 -16.05 13.98
C ILE A 109 14.02 -16.74 13.59
N ALA A 110 13.96 -17.94 13.02
CA ALA A 110 15.15 -18.71 12.63
C ALA A 110 15.98 -18.03 11.52
N GLN A 111 15.34 -17.27 10.64
CA GLN A 111 15.98 -16.58 9.53
C GLN A 111 16.45 -15.14 9.87
N SER A 112 16.20 -14.64 11.08
CA SER A 112 16.50 -13.25 11.44
C SER A 112 17.83 -13.13 12.21
N PRO A 113 18.95 -12.75 11.55
CA PRO A 113 20.25 -12.61 12.23
C PRO A 113 20.35 -11.38 13.15
N TYR A 114 19.35 -10.50 13.14
CA TYR A 114 19.34 -9.24 13.89
C TYR A 114 18.33 -9.23 15.05
N THR A 115 17.64 -10.35 15.29
CA THR A 115 16.73 -10.50 16.43
C THR A 115 17.34 -11.53 17.37
N PRO A 116 17.74 -11.16 18.60
CA PRO A 116 18.37 -12.08 19.54
C PRO A 116 17.31 -13.00 20.18
N MET A 117 16.63 -13.81 19.36
CA MET A 117 15.61 -14.77 19.78
C MET A 117 16.04 -16.17 19.39
N LYS A 118 15.99 -17.11 20.33
CA LYS A 118 16.24 -18.53 20.08
C LYS A 118 14.97 -19.31 20.32
N LEU A 119 14.37 -19.82 19.25
CA LEU A 119 13.22 -20.72 19.34
C LEU A 119 13.63 -22.02 20.04
N VAL A 120 12.98 -22.33 21.15
CA VAL A 120 13.15 -23.57 21.91
C VAL A 120 12.26 -24.67 21.36
N GLY A 121 11.01 -24.35 21.02
CA GLY A 121 10.07 -25.27 20.41
C GLY A 121 8.62 -24.86 20.57
N PHE A 122 7.72 -25.79 20.25
CA PHE A 122 6.28 -25.61 20.25
C PHE A 122 5.58 -26.32 21.40
N PHE A 123 4.45 -25.76 21.83
CA PHE A 123 3.48 -26.42 22.71
C PHE A 123 2.11 -26.48 22.01
N ASP A 124 1.51 -27.67 21.94
CA ASP A 124 0.21 -27.89 21.32
C ASP A 124 -0.48 -29.09 21.97
N ASP A 125 -1.80 -29.05 22.09
CA ASP A 125 -2.59 -30.16 22.68
C ASP A 125 -3.00 -31.19 21.63
N ARG A 126 -2.86 -30.89 20.34
CA ARG A 126 -3.16 -31.82 19.25
C ARG A 126 -2.07 -32.87 19.12
N GLU A 127 -2.48 -34.09 18.80
CA GLU A 127 -1.55 -35.19 18.53
C GLU A 127 -0.65 -34.90 17.30
N PRO A 128 0.62 -35.37 17.29
CA PRO A 128 1.57 -35.11 16.20
C PRO A 128 1.04 -35.45 14.80
N GLU A 129 0.21 -36.49 14.69
CA GLU A 129 -0.43 -36.94 13.46
C GLU A 129 -1.35 -35.87 12.84
N ARG A 130 -1.97 -35.04 13.67
CA ARG A 130 -2.86 -33.94 13.24
C ARG A 130 -2.13 -32.64 12.98
N LEU A 131 -0.84 -32.55 13.33
CA LEU A 131 -0.05 -31.32 13.25
C LEU A 131 0.60 -31.09 11.88
N GLY A 132 0.61 -32.09 10.99
CA GLY A 132 1.03 -31.94 9.59
C GLY A 132 2.43 -31.34 9.43
N SER A 133 3.43 -32.18 9.21
CA SER A 133 4.89 -31.87 9.17
C SER A 133 5.58 -31.75 10.55
N VAL A 134 5.74 -32.90 11.19
CA VAL A 134 6.43 -33.11 12.49
C VAL A 134 7.96 -32.91 12.42
N ALA A 135 8.53 -32.45 11.29
CA ALA A 135 9.97 -32.56 11.06
C ALA A 135 10.81 -31.28 11.29
N ARG A 136 10.21 -30.08 11.28
CA ARG A 136 11.02 -28.84 11.20
C ARG A 136 11.36 -28.20 12.54
N TYR A 137 10.47 -28.30 13.52
CA TYR A 137 10.65 -27.72 14.85
C TYR A 137 10.14 -28.70 15.92
N PRO A 138 10.80 -28.78 17.09
CA PRO A 138 10.41 -29.73 18.12
C PRO A 138 9.09 -29.33 18.78
N LEU A 139 8.17 -30.29 18.91
CA LEU A 139 7.03 -30.22 19.83
C LEU A 139 7.53 -30.64 21.21
N ILE A 140 7.60 -29.70 22.15
CA ILE A 140 8.18 -29.90 23.49
C ILE A 140 7.21 -30.63 24.40
N GLY A 141 5.91 -30.32 24.30
CA GLY A 141 4.89 -30.91 25.15
C GLY A 141 3.52 -30.29 24.95
N ARG A 142 2.61 -30.66 25.86
CA ARG A 142 1.24 -30.13 25.89
C ARG A 142 1.17 -28.81 26.62
N ILE A 143 0.14 -28.01 26.35
CA ILE A 143 0.00 -26.65 26.88
C ILE A 143 0.00 -26.64 28.42
N GLU A 144 -0.54 -27.67 29.06
CA GLU A 144 -0.55 -27.82 30.52
C GLU A 144 0.86 -27.90 31.15
N GLN A 145 1.84 -28.41 30.39
CA GLN A 145 3.22 -28.54 30.84
C GLN A 145 4.03 -27.25 30.65
N LEU A 146 3.47 -26.25 29.97
CA LEU A 146 4.14 -25.00 29.63
C LEU A 146 4.67 -24.29 30.87
N ALA A 147 3.83 -24.06 31.89
CA ALA A 147 4.22 -23.30 33.07
C ALA A 147 5.38 -23.94 33.85
N ALA A 148 5.41 -25.28 33.95
CA ALA A 148 6.51 -26.01 34.59
C ALA A 148 7.81 -25.88 33.77
N PHE A 149 7.72 -26.08 32.45
CA PHE A 149 8.87 -25.98 31.54
C PHE A 149 9.48 -24.57 31.52
N MET A 150 8.64 -23.54 31.56
CA MET A 150 9.07 -22.13 31.59
C MET A 150 9.95 -21.82 32.80
N LYS A 151 9.56 -22.32 33.98
CA LYS A 151 10.31 -22.15 35.24
C LYS A 151 11.67 -22.84 35.20
N GLU A 152 11.72 -24.05 34.64
CA GLU A 152 12.95 -24.85 34.55
C GLU A 152 13.95 -24.27 33.54
N GLN A 153 13.48 -23.89 32.35
CA GLN A 153 14.36 -23.52 31.23
C GLN A 153 14.71 -22.03 31.14
N ARG A 154 14.20 -21.22 32.08
CA ARG A 154 14.35 -19.74 32.11
C ARG A 154 13.96 -19.09 30.78
N ILE A 155 12.79 -19.46 30.27
CA ILE A 155 12.27 -18.92 29.01
C ILE A 155 11.67 -17.53 29.30
N SER A 156 11.96 -16.56 28.44
CA SER A 156 11.62 -15.15 28.67
C SER A 156 10.48 -14.65 27.79
N VAL A 157 10.14 -15.37 26.72
CA VAL A 157 9.15 -14.93 25.74
C VAL A 157 8.25 -16.09 25.29
N ILE A 158 6.95 -15.83 25.22
CA ILE A 158 5.92 -16.75 24.74
C ILE A 158 5.13 -16.08 23.62
N PHE A 159 4.95 -16.77 22.49
CA PHE A 159 4.02 -16.37 21.44
C PHE A 159 2.79 -17.28 21.42
N LEU A 160 1.61 -16.70 21.62
CA LEU A 160 0.32 -17.39 21.56
C LEU A 160 -0.24 -17.31 20.14
N SER A 161 -0.18 -18.41 19.40
CA SER A 161 -0.72 -18.56 18.04
C SER A 161 -1.99 -19.43 18.08
N LEU A 162 -2.90 -19.14 19.01
CA LEU A 162 -4.17 -19.85 19.16
C LEU A 162 -5.31 -19.03 18.54
N PRO A 163 -6.32 -19.66 17.90
CA PRO A 163 -7.47 -18.96 17.36
C PRO A 163 -8.19 -18.17 18.47
N MET A 164 -8.71 -16.97 18.16
CA MET A 164 -9.44 -16.15 19.13
C MET A 164 -10.70 -16.85 19.69
N ALA A 165 -11.26 -17.83 18.96
CA ALA A 165 -12.37 -18.65 19.42
C ALA A 165 -12.01 -19.57 20.62
N ALA A 166 -10.72 -19.73 20.94
CA ALA A 166 -10.23 -20.50 22.09
C ALA A 166 -10.05 -19.63 23.35
N GLU A 167 -10.90 -18.61 23.55
CA GLU A 167 -10.81 -17.66 24.67
C GLU A 167 -10.64 -18.33 26.05
N PRO A 168 -11.40 -19.38 26.44
CA PRO A 168 -11.23 -20.02 27.74
C PRO A 168 -9.84 -20.63 27.92
N LYS A 169 -9.27 -21.18 26.84
CA LYS A 169 -7.95 -21.81 26.85
C LYS A 169 -6.84 -20.77 26.95
N VAL A 170 -6.99 -19.63 26.26
CA VAL A 170 -6.05 -18.51 26.37
C VAL A 170 -6.03 -17.98 27.81
N MET A 171 -7.20 -17.80 28.43
CA MET A 171 -7.26 -17.34 29.83
C MET A 171 -6.63 -18.33 30.80
N GLN A 172 -6.84 -19.64 30.63
CA GLN A 172 -6.17 -20.67 31.42
C GLN A 172 -4.63 -20.60 31.31
N ILE A 173 -4.11 -20.36 30.11
CA ILE A 173 -2.67 -20.21 29.88
C ILE A 173 -2.14 -18.96 30.58
N LEU A 174 -2.82 -17.82 30.41
CA LEU A 174 -2.44 -16.57 31.05
C LEU A 174 -2.44 -16.72 32.58
N ASP A 175 -3.47 -17.35 33.15
CA ASP A 175 -3.58 -17.64 34.57
C ASP A 175 -2.43 -18.53 35.08
N ALA A 176 -2.12 -19.61 34.35
CA ALA A 176 -1.01 -20.51 34.70
C ALA A 176 0.38 -19.84 34.63
N LEU A 177 0.48 -18.73 33.88
CA LEU A 177 1.73 -17.99 33.67
C LEU A 177 1.84 -16.71 34.50
N LYS A 178 0.82 -16.35 35.31
CA LYS A 178 0.80 -15.13 36.14
C LYS A 178 2.00 -15.01 37.09
N ASP A 179 2.49 -16.14 37.60
CA ASP A 179 3.65 -16.20 38.51
C ASP A 179 5.00 -16.26 37.78
N THR A 180 5.02 -16.00 36.47
CA THR A 180 6.25 -15.99 35.65
C THR A 180 6.57 -14.57 35.18
N THR A 181 7.85 -14.28 34.97
CA THR A 181 8.29 -12.99 34.38
C THR A 181 8.33 -13.04 32.85
N ALA A 182 7.65 -14.02 32.24
CA ALA A 182 7.70 -14.21 30.79
C ALA A 182 6.85 -13.13 30.09
N SER A 183 7.40 -12.56 29.03
CA SER A 183 6.66 -11.66 28.14
C SER A 183 5.78 -12.49 27.22
N ILE A 184 4.47 -12.23 27.23
CA ILE A 184 3.48 -12.98 26.45
C ILE A 184 3.00 -12.10 25.29
N TYR A 185 3.14 -12.60 24.07
CA TYR A 185 2.72 -11.94 22.85
C TYR A 185 1.62 -12.75 22.17
N PHE A 186 0.58 -12.08 21.68
CA PHE A 186 -0.46 -12.72 20.87
C PHE A 186 -0.09 -12.61 19.38
N VAL A 187 -0.16 -13.73 18.67
CA VAL A 187 0.00 -13.79 17.21
C VAL A 187 -1.41 -13.80 16.63
N PRO A 188 -1.90 -12.67 16.08
CA PRO A 188 -3.24 -12.61 15.55
C PRO A 188 -3.42 -13.57 14.38
N ASP A 189 -4.60 -14.20 14.33
CA ASP A 189 -5.05 -15.02 13.21
C ASP A 189 -5.38 -14.14 12.00
N MET A 190 -4.33 -13.59 11.37
CA MET A 190 -4.47 -12.68 10.23
C MET A 190 -4.66 -13.42 8.89
N PHE A 191 -4.69 -14.76 8.90
CA PHE A 191 -4.95 -15.59 7.72
C PHE A 191 -6.43 -16.01 7.64
N VAL A 192 -7.34 -15.27 8.25
CA VAL A 192 -8.71 -15.21 7.75
C VAL A 192 -8.62 -14.62 6.35
N THR A 193 -8.67 -15.50 5.35
CA THR A 193 -8.62 -15.25 3.92
C THR A 193 -9.24 -13.89 3.56
N ASP A 194 -8.46 -13.03 2.93
CA ASP A 194 -8.84 -11.72 2.37
C ASP A 194 -8.91 -10.51 3.32
N LEU A 195 -8.13 -10.49 4.41
CA LEU A 195 -7.81 -9.24 5.10
C LEU A 195 -7.12 -8.25 4.14
N ILE A 196 -7.84 -7.21 3.73
CA ILE A 196 -7.34 -6.23 2.75
C ILE A 196 -6.41 -5.23 3.44
N GLN A 197 -6.60 -4.91 4.71
CA GLN A 197 -5.68 -4.08 5.49
C GLN A 197 -5.83 -4.39 6.99
N GLY A 198 -5.11 -5.38 7.51
CA GLY A 198 -5.00 -5.60 8.95
C GLY A 198 -4.18 -4.48 9.60
N ARG A 199 -4.82 -3.40 10.08
CA ARG A 199 -4.12 -2.34 10.82
C ARG A 199 -4.63 -2.28 12.25
N THR A 200 -3.70 -2.21 13.19
CA THR A 200 -4.04 -1.90 14.58
C THR A 200 -4.38 -0.43 14.68
N SER A 201 -5.57 -0.14 15.20
CA SER A 201 -6.05 1.21 15.49
C SER A 201 -6.55 1.28 16.93
N GLU A 202 -6.76 2.48 17.44
CA GLU A 202 -7.32 2.70 18.76
C GLU A 202 -8.65 3.46 18.60
N VAL A 203 -9.72 2.92 19.17
CA VAL A 203 -11.03 3.57 19.21
C VAL A 203 -11.41 3.75 20.67
N ASN A 204 -11.33 4.98 21.17
CA ASN A 204 -11.66 5.35 22.56
C ASN A 204 -10.93 4.50 23.61
N GLY A 205 -9.61 4.30 23.48
CA GLY A 205 -8.84 3.49 24.43
C GLY A 205 -8.89 1.98 24.20
N VAL A 206 -9.68 1.52 23.22
CA VAL A 206 -9.77 0.09 22.86
C VAL A 206 -8.95 -0.17 21.60
N THR A 207 -7.97 -1.05 21.71
CA THR A 207 -7.20 -1.55 20.57
C THR A 207 -8.11 -2.39 19.67
N VAL A 208 -8.32 -1.93 18.45
CA VAL A 208 -9.09 -2.63 17.41
C VAL A 208 -8.19 -3.00 16.25
N ILE A 209 -8.48 -4.11 15.58
CA ILE A 209 -7.83 -4.48 14.32
C ILE A 209 -8.82 -4.22 13.21
N SER A 210 -8.52 -3.25 12.34
CA SER A 210 -9.35 -3.02 11.17
C SER A 210 -9.13 -4.12 10.14
N VAL A 211 -10.22 -4.60 9.54
CA VAL A 211 -10.19 -5.74 8.60
C VAL A 211 -10.28 -5.26 7.15
N CYS A 212 -11.23 -4.34 6.92
CA CYS A 212 -11.53 -3.74 5.63
C CYS A 212 -11.71 -2.23 5.81
N GLU A 213 -10.61 -1.49 5.69
CA GLU A 213 -10.56 -0.05 5.93
C GLU A 213 -9.92 0.68 4.74
N THR A 214 -10.09 2.01 4.68
CA THR A 214 -9.49 2.83 3.61
C THR A 214 -8.05 3.22 3.98
N PRO A 215 -7.09 3.22 3.04
CA PRO A 215 -5.74 3.70 3.34
C PRO A 215 -5.68 5.21 3.65
N PHE A 216 -6.79 5.94 3.48
CA PHE A 216 -6.87 7.40 3.51
C PHE A 216 -7.42 7.98 4.82
N HIS A 217 -7.08 7.39 5.97
CA HIS A 217 -7.47 7.95 7.27
C HIS A 217 -6.52 9.06 7.76
N GLY A 218 -7.10 10.04 8.47
CA GLY A 218 -6.38 11.14 9.11
C GLY A 218 -5.51 11.93 8.13
N LEU A 219 -4.24 12.15 8.50
CA LEU A 219 -3.28 12.94 7.73
C LEU A 219 -3.05 12.37 6.32
N MET A 220 -3.10 11.03 6.15
CA MET A 220 -2.89 10.40 4.85
C MET A 220 -3.99 10.77 3.84
N GLY A 221 -5.24 10.87 4.29
CA GLY A 221 -6.35 11.34 3.46
C GLY A 221 -6.20 12.80 3.04
N VAL A 222 -5.70 13.65 3.95
CA VAL A 222 -5.39 15.05 3.63
C VAL A 222 -4.27 15.15 2.60
N VAL A 223 -3.17 14.41 2.78
CA VAL A 223 -2.05 14.36 1.82
C VAL A 223 -2.54 13.90 0.44
N LYS A 224 -3.33 12.82 0.39
CA LYS A 224 -3.93 12.32 -0.85
C LYS A 224 -4.79 13.38 -1.52
N ARG A 225 -5.63 14.08 -0.76
CA ARG A 225 -6.53 15.11 -1.28
C ARG A 225 -5.77 16.32 -1.81
N CYS A 226 -4.78 16.83 -1.07
CA CYS A 226 -3.94 17.93 -1.51
C CYS A 226 -3.19 17.57 -2.80
N SER A 227 -2.63 16.36 -2.86
CA SER A 227 -1.98 15.85 -4.07
C SER A 227 -2.93 15.83 -5.27
N ASP A 228 -4.14 15.29 -5.11
CA ASP A 228 -5.14 15.25 -6.18
C ASP A 228 -5.52 16.64 -6.68
N VAL A 229 -5.74 17.59 -5.77
CA VAL A 229 -6.13 18.97 -6.15
C VAL A 229 -5.00 19.68 -6.87
N LEU A 230 -3.79 19.65 -6.33
CA LEU A 230 -2.63 20.33 -6.91
C LEU A 230 -2.28 19.75 -8.29
N LEU A 231 -2.17 18.43 -8.40
CA LEU A 231 -1.85 17.78 -9.66
C LEU A 231 -2.97 17.97 -10.69
N SER A 232 -4.24 17.86 -10.30
CA SER A 232 -5.36 18.05 -11.22
C SER A 232 -5.45 19.49 -11.71
N LEU A 233 -5.14 20.47 -10.87
CA LEU A 233 -5.11 21.87 -11.26
C LEU A 233 -4.00 22.14 -12.29
N CYS A 234 -2.78 21.67 -12.01
CA CYS A 234 -1.66 21.79 -12.96
C CYS A 234 -1.98 21.14 -14.30
N ILE A 235 -2.55 19.92 -14.28
CA ILE A 235 -2.94 19.21 -15.50
C ILE A 235 -4.03 19.98 -16.25
N LEU A 236 -5.07 20.46 -15.56
CA LEU A 236 -6.16 21.22 -16.19
C LEU A 236 -5.67 22.49 -16.88
N VAL A 237 -4.75 23.23 -16.26
CA VAL A 237 -4.15 24.42 -16.87
C VAL A 237 -3.37 24.04 -18.15
N LEU A 238 -2.57 22.98 -18.09
CA LEU A 238 -1.79 22.50 -19.24
C LEU A 238 -2.69 22.04 -20.41
N ILE A 239 -3.77 21.32 -20.11
CA ILE A 239 -4.67 20.75 -21.14
C ILE A 239 -5.83 21.67 -21.52
N ALA A 240 -5.99 22.83 -20.87
CA ALA A 240 -7.06 23.80 -21.17
C ALA A 240 -7.22 24.11 -22.67
N PRO A 241 -6.17 24.41 -23.46
CA PRO A 241 -6.33 24.65 -24.89
C PRO A 241 -6.86 23.41 -25.63
N VAL A 242 -6.43 22.20 -25.24
CA VAL A 242 -6.89 20.94 -25.82
C VAL A 242 -8.36 20.69 -25.47
N LEU A 243 -8.77 20.96 -24.24
CA LEU A 243 -10.18 20.84 -23.81
C LEU A 243 -11.09 21.73 -24.66
N VAL A 244 -10.70 22.98 -24.92
CA VAL A 244 -11.48 23.90 -25.76
C VAL A 244 -11.52 23.42 -27.21
N ALA A 245 -10.39 22.99 -27.78
CA ALA A 245 -10.33 22.47 -29.14
C ALA A 245 -11.23 21.23 -29.32
N VAL A 246 -11.16 20.27 -28.39
CA VAL A 246 -12.02 19.08 -28.39
C VAL A 246 -13.49 19.47 -28.21
N ALA A 247 -13.80 20.43 -27.33
CA ALA A 247 -15.16 20.90 -27.12
C ALA A 247 -15.79 21.47 -28.40
N VAL A 248 -15.03 22.29 -29.14
CA VAL A 248 -15.46 22.84 -30.44
C VAL A 248 -15.65 21.72 -31.46
N ALA A 249 -14.70 20.79 -31.58
CA ALA A 249 -14.79 19.66 -32.52
C ALA A 249 -16.02 18.77 -32.23
N VAL A 250 -16.31 18.49 -30.96
CA VAL A 250 -17.51 17.72 -30.56
C VAL A 250 -18.80 18.48 -30.88
N LYS A 251 -18.80 19.81 -30.73
CA LYS A 251 -19.97 20.65 -31.03
C LYS A 251 -20.26 20.74 -32.53
N LEU A 252 -19.22 20.79 -33.36
CA LEU A 252 -19.34 20.87 -34.81
C LEU A 252 -19.68 19.51 -35.46
N SER A 253 -19.24 18.40 -34.85
CA SER A 253 -19.43 17.06 -35.41
C SER A 253 -20.83 16.47 -35.20
N SER A 254 -21.56 16.88 -34.15
CA SER A 254 -22.90 16.35 -33.86
C SER A 254 -23.76 17.33 -33.06
N PRO A 255 -25.09 17.37 -33.28
CA PRO A 255 -25.99 18.25 -32.52
C PRO A 255 -26.10 17.80 -31.05
N GLY A 256 -26.22 18.75 -30.11
CA GLY A 256 -26.41 18.50 -28.66
C GLY A 256 -25.29 19.02 -27.75
N PRO A 257 -25.22 18.57 -26.47
CA PRO A 257 -24.24 19.04 -25.50
C PRO A 257 -22.85 18.41 -25.69
N VAL A 258 -21.81 19.20 -25.40
CA VAL A 258 -20.40 18.79 -25.52
C VAL A 258 -20.02 17.76 -24.45
N ILE A 259 -20.49 17.99 -23.22
CA ILE A 259 -20.20 17.13 -22.06
C ILE A 259 -21.34 16.13 -21.90
N PHE A 260 -20.98 14.85 -21.87
CA PHE A 260 -21.83 13.75 -21.45
C PHE A 260 -21.63 13.51 -19.95
N ARG A 261 -22.73 13.27 -19.24
CA ARG A 261 -22.77 13.02 -17.79
C ARG A 261 -23.22 11.59 -17.58
N GLN A 262 -22.48 10.85 -16.76
CA GLN A 262 -22.78 9.45 -16.52
C GLN A 262 -22.71 9.10 -15.03
N ARG A 263 -23.70 8.36 -14.55
CA ARG A 263 -23.76 7.93 -13.16
C ARG A 263 -22.93 6.66 -12.92
N ARG A 264 -22.23 6.64 -11.79
CA ARG A 264 -21.25 5.61 -11.38
C ARG A 264 -21.21 5.47 -9.87
N TYR A 265 -20.77 4.31 -9.36
CA TYR A 265 -20.43 4.20 -7.94
C TYR A 265 -19.08 4.86 -7.63
N GLY A 266 -19.10 5.69 -6.60
CA GLY A 266 -17.97 6.38 -6.00
C GLY A 266 -17.54 5.75 -4.68
N LEU A 267 -17.08 6.61 -3.77
CA LEU A 267 -16.69 6.25 -2.42
C LEU A 267 -17.90 5.69 -1.64
N ASP A 268 -17.68 4.62 -0.90
CA ASP A 268 -18.68 3.87 -0.12
C ASP A 268 -19.90 3.42 -0.94
N GLY A 269 -19.74 3.27 -2.26
CA GLY A 269 -20.82 2.89 -3.18
C GLY A 269 -21.80 4.02 -3.48
N GLN A 270 -21.54 5.25 -3.02
CA GLN A 270 -22.41 6.40 -3.31
C GLN A 270 -22.40 6.74 -4.81
N GLU A 271 -23.54 7.13 -5.35
CA GLU A 271 -23.64 7.51 -6.75
C GLU A 271 -22.96 8.86 -7.02
N ILE A 272 -22.09 8.90 -8.03
CA ILE A 272 -21.41 10.11 -8.50
C ILE A 272 -21.66 10.33 -9.98
N VAL A 273 -21.69 11.59 -10.38
CA VAL A 273 -21.75 12.00 -11.79
C VAL A 273 -20.34 12.20 -12.32
N VAL A 274 -19.97 11.43 -13.35
CA VAL A 274 -18.69 11.49 -14.06
C VAL A 274 -18.87 12.22 -15.38
N TYR A 275 -17.96 13.16 -15.68
CA TYR A 275 -17.98 13.94 -16.92
C TYR A 275 -17.10 13.31 -17.99
N LYS A 276 -17.60 13.27 -19.23
CA LYS A 276 -16.83 12.89 -20.41
C LYS A 276 -17.17 13.80 -21.58
N PHE A 277 -16.31 13.91 -22.58
CA PHE A 277 -16.77 14.43 -23.86
C PHE A 277 -17.69 13.43 -24.53
N ARG A 278 -18.70 13.95 -25.23
CA ARG A 278 -19.61 13.12 -26.00
C ARG A 278 -18.87 12.47 -27.18
N SER A 279 -18.78 11.14 -27.15
CA SER A 279 -18.19 10.33 -28.23
C SER A 279 -19.22 9.53 -29.03
N MET A 280 -20.47 9.45 -28.58
CA MET A 280 -21.54 8.62 -29.16
C MET A 280 -22.76 9.47 -29.52
N HIS A 281 -23.53 9.03 -30.51
CA HIS A 281 -24.79 9.67 -30.91
C HIS A 281 -25.87 9.56 -29.84
N VAL A 282 -25.81 8.52 -29.01
CA VAL A 282 -26.80 8.19 -27.99
C VAL A 282 -26.29 8.57 -26.59
N GLN A 283 -27.20 9.03 -25.72
CA GLN A 283 -26.91 9.42 -24.34
C GLN A 283 -27.60 8.50 -23.34
N GLU A 284 -27.19 7.23 -23.31
CA GLU A 284 -27.74 6.24 -22.38
C GLU A 284 -27.14 6.39 -20.97
N ASP A 285 -27.97 6.78 -20.00
CA ASP A 285 -27.64 6.83 -18.56
C ASP A 285 -28.73 6.17 -17.70
N GLY A 286 -29.43 5.17 -18.27
CA GLY A 286 -30.49 4.41 -17.61
C GLY A 286 -29.98 3.21 -16.78
N ALA A 287 -30.90 2.44 -16.19
CA ALA A 287 -30.56 1.28 -15.35
C ALA A 287 -29.85 0.14 -16.11
N SER A 288 -30.08 0.02 -17.42
CA SER A 288 -29.46 -0.98 -18.29
C SER A 288 -28.57 -0.32 -19.35
N VAL A 289 -27.36 0.11 -18.98
CA VAL A 289 -26.36 0.58 -19.96
C VAL A 289 -25.57 -0.61 -20.48
N ARG A 290 -25.69 -0.92 -21.77
CA ARG A 290 -24.86 -1.93 -22.43
C ARG A 290 -23.43 -1.39 -22.59
N GLN A 291 -22.44 -2.18 -22.16
CA GLN A 291 -21.03 -1.84 -22.37
C GLN A 291 -20.75 -1.64 -23.85
N ALA A 292 -20.11 -0.52 -24.21
CA ALA A 292 -19.73 -0.26 -25.59
C ALA A 292 -18.67 -1.26 -26.03
N GLN A 293 -18.93 -1.94 -27.14
CA GLN A 293 -18.07 -2.96 -27.73
C GLN A 293 -17.15 -2.37 -28.81
N LYS A 294 -16.13 -3.14 -29.19
CA LYS A 294 -15.30 -2.83 -30.38
C LYS A 294 -16.20 -2.71 -31.63
N ASN A 295 -16.07 -1.60 -32.35
CA ASN A 295 -16.89 -1.24 -33.53
C ASN A 295 -18.39 -1.01 -33.24
N ASP A 296 -18.72 -0.43 -32.08
CA ASP A 296 -20.10 -0.02 -31.77
C ASP A 296 -20.59 1.09 -32.73
N SER A 297 -21.69 0.82 -33.45
CA SER A 297 -22.29 1.72 -34.45
C SER A 297 -22.77 3.05 -33.88
N ARG A 298 -22.91 3.14 -32.55
CA ARG A 298 -23.32 4.36 -31.85
C ARG A 298 -22.16 5.37 -31.71
N ILE A 299 -20.92 4.98 -31.99
CA ILE A 299 -19.73 5.83 -31.85
C ILE A 299 -19.57 6.74 -33.08
N THR A 300 -19.40 8.05 -32.83
CA THR A 300 -19.12 9.03 -33.89
C THR A 300 -17.69 8.87 -34.44
N PRO A 301 -17.38 9.25 -35.70
CA PRO A 301 -16.02 9.17 -36.23
C PRO A 301 -14.99 9.93 -35.39
N LEU A 302 -15.33 11.16 -34.94
CA LEU A 302 -14.51 11.91 -33.99
C LEU A 302 -14.43 11.19 -32.63
N GLY A 303 -15.55 10.65 -32.15
CA GLY A 303 -15.62 9.89 -30.90
C GLY A 303 -14.72 8.65 -30.88
N ALA A 304 -14.54 7.98 -32.01
CA ALA A 304 -13.60 6.87 -32.13
C ALA A 304 -12.16 7.32 -31.86
N ILE A 305 -11.77 8.49 -32.38
CA ILE A 305 -10.46 9.10 -32.12
C ILE A 305 -10.35 9.47 -30.64
N LEU A 306 -11.36 10.18 -30.08
CA LEU A 306 -11.35 10.62 -28.69
C LEU A 306 -11.20 9.45 -27.70
N ARG A 307 -11.91 8.33 -27.96
CA ARG A 307 -11.81 7.12 -27.13
C ARG A 307 -10.47 6.42 -27.29
N ARG A 308 -9.92 6.38 -28.52
CA ARG A 308 -8.60 5.79 -28.78
C ARG A 308 -7.48 6.53 -28.05
N THR A 309 -7.54 7.86 -28.04
CA THR A 309 -6.55 8.71 -27.35
C THR A 309 -6.91 9.00 -25.90
N SER A 310 -8.05 8.49 -25.41
CA SER A 310 -8.61 8.78 -24.06
C SER A 310 -8.86 10.26 -23.78
N LEU A 311 -8.95 11.07 -24.83
CA LEU A 311 -9.24 12.50 -24.72
C LEU A 311 -10.67 12.74 -24.23
N ASP A 312 -11.57 11.77 -24.43
CA ASP A 312 -12.95 11.83 -23.93
C ASP A 312 -13.04 11.86 -22.40
N GLU A 313 -12.03 11.37 -21.68
CA GLU A 313 -12.00 11.28 -20.22
C GLU A 313 -11.39 12.52 -19.55
N LEU A 314 -10.80 13.47 -20.30
CA LEU A 314 -10.17 14.66 -19.73
C LEU A 314 -11.11 15.53 -18.85
N PRO A 315 -12.42 15.67 -19.13
CA PRO A 315 -13.32 16.39 -18.23
C PRO A 315 -13.41 15.81 -16.82
N GLN A 316 -12.98 14.57 -16.59
CA GLN A 316 -12.97 13.93 -15.26
C GLN A 316 -12.02 14.62 -14.27
N PHE A 317 -11.03 15.37 -14.73
CA PHE A 317 -10.20 16.19 -13.83
C PHE A 317 -11.03 17.24 -13.07
N ILE A 318 -12.16 17.70 -13.64
CA ILE A 318 -13.11 18.56 -12.93
C ILE A 318 -13.79 17.78 -11.79
N ASN A 319 -14.11 16.49 -11.98
CA ASN A 319 -14.64 15.64 -10.91
C ASN A 319 -13.63 15.41 -9.78
N VAL A 320 -12.33 15.38 -10.10
CA VAL A 320 -11.25 15.33 -9.11
C VAL A 320 -11.23 16.61 -8.28
N LEU A 321 -11.27 17.79 -8.91
CA LEU A 321 -11.36 19.05 -8.16
C LEU A 321 -12.60 19.13 -7.28
N GLN A 322 -13.75 18.66 -7.76
CA GLN A 322 -15.01 18.56 -6.99
C GLN A 322 -14.95 17.54 -5.84
N GLY A 323 -13.90 16.70 -5.78
CA GLY A 323 -13.73 15.70 -4.74
C GLY A 323 -14.60 14.46 -4.92
N ARG A 324 -15.25 14.28 -6.08
CA ARG A 324 -16.03 13.08 -6.42
C ARG A 324 -15.14 11.93 -6.90
N MET A 325 -13.99 12.28 -7.51
CA MET A 325 -12.99 11.34 -8.01
C MET A 325 -11.60 11.67 -7.46
N SER A 326 -10.66 10.77 -7.71
CA SER A 326 -9.23 10.90 -7.48
C SER A 326 -8.49 10.80 -8.83
N ILE A 327 -7.26 11.30 -8.94
CA ILE A 327 -6.46 11.07 -10.15
C ILE A 327 -6.15 9.58 -10.28
N VAL A 328 -5.70 8.99 -9.17
CA VAL A 328 -5.34 7.57 -9.07
C VAL A 328 -6.31 6.84 -8.14
N GLY A 329 -6.88 5.73 -8.62
CA GLY A 329 -7.79 4.89 -7.86
C GLY A 329 -8.46 3.83 -8.71
N PRO A 330 -9.28 2.95 -8.12
CA PRO A 330 -10.07 1.97 -8.87
C PRO A 330 -10.96 2.65 -9.91
N ARG A 331 -10.95 2.15 -11.15
CA ARG A 331 -11.77 2.74 -12.22
C ARG A 331 -13.26 2.53 -11.94
N PRO A 332 -14.11 3.56 -12.04
CA PRO A 332 -15.53 3.46 -11.72
C PRO A 332 -16.27 2.63 -12.78
N HIS A 333 -17.10 1.71 -12.32
CA HIS A 333 -17.92 0.85 -13.17
C HIS A 333 -19.37 1.35 -13.22
N ALA A 334 -20.05 1.03 -14.32
CA ALA A 334 -21.49 1.26 -14.42
C ALA A 334 -22.23 0.54 -13.30
N VAL A 335 -23.29 1.15 -12.78
CA VAL A 335 -24.07 0.64 -11.65
C VAL A 335 -24.55 -0.79 -11.92
N SER A 336 -25.05 -1.06 -13.13
CA SER A 336 -25.48 -2.39 -13.58
C SER A 336 -24.39 -3.46 -13.47
N HIS A 337 -23.13 -3.14 -13.81
CA HIS A 337 -22.03 -4.08 -13.73
C HIS A 337 -21.61 -4.36 -12.27
N ASN A 338 -21.67 -3.36 -11.40
CA ASN A 338 -21.37 -3.56 -9.98
C ASN A 338 -22.36 -4.55 -9.35
N GLU A 339 -23.66 -4.43 -9.67
CA GLU A 339 -24.70 -5.32 -9.17
C GLU A 339 -24.53 -6.78 -9.64
N LEU A 340 -24.03 -6.98 -10.86
CA LEU A 340 -23.68 -8.29 -11.39
C LEU A 340 -22.45 -8.88 -10.67
N TYR A 341 -21.32 -8.18 -10.70
CA TYR A 341 -20.05 -8.73 -10.24
C TYR A 341 -19.94 -8.82 -8.71
N ARG A 342 -20.63 -7.97 -7.94
CA ARG A 342 -20.64 -8.07 -6.47
C ARG A 342 -21.18 -9.40 -5.96
N ARG A 343 -22.01 -10.10 -6.76
CA ARG A 343 -22.54 -11.43 -6.44
C ARG A 343 -21.59 -12.56 -6.84
N LEU A 344 -20.69 -12.29 -7.79
CA LEU A 344 -19.81 -13.30 -8.39
C LEU A 344 -18.39 -13.27 -7.83
N ILE A 345 -17.92 -12.12 -7.35
CA ILE A 345 -16.54 -11.91 -6.89
C ILE A 345 -16.55 -11.51 -5.41
N LYS A 346 -15.90 -12.32 -4.57
CA LYS A 346 -15.72 -12.00 -3.14
C LYS A 346 -14.88 -10.74 -2.98
N GLY A 347 -15.22 -9.90 -1.99
CA GLY A 347 -14.47 -8.66 -1.72
C GLY A 347 -14.63 -7.55 -2.78
N TYR A 348 -15.48 -7.74 -3.80
CA TYR A 348 -15.68 -6.77 -4.90
C TYR A 348 -15.93 -5.35 -4.39
N MET A 349 -16.78 -5.23 -3.37
CA MET A 349 -17.21 -3.92 -2.84
C MET A 349 -16.08 -3.15 -2.15
N VAL A 350 -14.99 -3.81 -1.74
CA VAL A 350 -13.91 -3.16 -0.98
C VAL A 350 -13.16 -2.13 -1.82
N ARG A 351 -13.15 -2.27 -3.15
CA ARG A 351 -12.62 -1.24 -4.07
C ARG A 351 -13.32 0.12 -3.92
N HIS A 352 -14.55 0.14 -3.41
CA HIS A 352 -15.31 1.36 -3.17
C HIS A 352 -14.96 2.05 -1.83
N LYS A 353 -14.05 1.50 -1.02
CA LYS A 353 -13.52 2.20 0.17
C LYS A 353 -12.61 3.39 -0.16
N VAL A 354 -12.36 3.63 -1.43
CA VAL A 354 -11.59 4.78 -1.92
C VAL A 354 -12.36 5.48 -3.05
N LYS A 355 -12.04 6.75 -3.28
CA LYS A 355 -12.59 7.48 -4.42
C LYS A 355 -12.14 6.82 -5.73
N PRO A 356 -13.03 6.71 -6.73
CA PRO A 356 -12.65 6.15 -8.01
C PRO A 356 -11.62 7.02 -8.72
N GLY A 357 -10.75 6.38 -9.49
CA GLY A 357 -9.66 7.01 -10.23
C GLY A 357 -9.98 7.30 -11.69
N ILE A 358 -9.33 8.32 -12.26
CA ILE A 358 -9.23 8.49 -13.72
C ILE A 358 -8.32 7.38 -14.28
N THR A 359 -7.17 7.19 -13.62
CA THR A 359 -6.25 6.06 -13.83
C THR A 359 -6.13 5.23 -12.55
N GLY A 360 -5.52 4.05 -12.64
CA GLY A 360 -5.44 3.10 -11.54
C GLY A 360 -4.40 2.03 -11.78
N TRP A 361 -4.04 1.30 -10.72
CA TRP A 361 -3.03 0.24 -10.78
C TRP A 361 -3.42 -0.87 -11.75
N ALA A 362 -4.69 -1.31 -11.75
CA ALA A 362 -5.16 -2.30 -12.70
C ALA A 362 -5.04 -1.81 -14.17
N GLN A 363 -5.38 -0.54 -14.43
CA GLN A 363 -5.32 0.05 -15.78
C GLN A 363 -3.90 0.05 -16.35
N VAL A 364 -2.89 0.41 -15.54
CA VAL A 364 -1.49 0.47 -15.99
C VAL A 364 -0.80 -0.90 -16.06
N ASN A 365 -1.46 -1.96 -15.61
CA ASN A 365 -0.98 -3.35 -15.72
C ASN A 365 -1.83 -4.18 -16.70
N GLY A 366 -2.50 -3.55 -17.66
CA GLY A 366 -3.17 -4.23 -18.77
C GLY A 366 -4.66 -4.52 -18.57
N PHE A 367 -5.24 -4.23 -17.40
CA PHE A 367 -6.66 -4.47 -17.10
C PHE A 367 -7.54 -3.24 -17.37
N ARG A 368 -7.20 -2.49 -18.42
CA ARG A 368 -7.91 -1.25 -18.83
C ARG A 368 -9.18 -1.54 -19.64
N GLY A 369 -9.14 -2.57 -20.49
CA GLY A 369 -10.14 -2.90 -21.50
C GLY A 369 -11.38 -3.65 -20.99
N GLU A 370 -12.08 -4.29 -21.93
CA GLU A 370 -13.31 -5.04 -21.66
C GLU A 370 -13.04 -6.25 -20.74
N THR A 371 -13.88 -6.43 -19.73
CA THR A 371 -13.85 -7.58 -18.81
C THR A 371 -14.77 -8.67 -19.36
N GLU A 372 -14.41 -9.21 -20.52
CA GLU A 372 -15.20 -10.24 -21.23
C GLU A 372 -15.36 -11.54 -20.43
N THR A 373 -14.40 -11.86 -19.56
CA THR A 373 -14.43 -13.04 -18.70
C THR A 373 -14.45 -12.65 -17.23
N LEU A 374 -15.05 -13.53 -16.40
CA LEU A 374 -15.07 -13.36 -14.95
C LEU A 374 -13.64 -13.32 -14.38
N GLU A 375 -12.71 -14.12 -14.93
CA GLU A 375 -11.31 -14.16 -14.50
C GLU A 375 -10.60 -12.83 -14.74
N LYS A 376 -10.78 -12.20 -15.90
CA LYS A 376 -10.22 -10.86 -16.19
C LYS A 376 -10.76 -9.82 -15.21
N MET A 377 -12.04 -9.90 -14.85
CA MET A 377 -12.63 -9.02 -13.84
C MET A 377 -12.05 -9.30 -12.46
N GLN A 378 -11.88 -10.57 -12.08
CA GLN A 378 -11.30 -10.94 -10.79
C GLN A 378 -9.86 -10.43 -10.66
N ALA A 379 -9.01 -10.66 -11.67
CA ALA A 379 -7.64 -10.15 -11.69
C ALA A 379 -7.61 -8.61 -11.58
N ARG A 380 -8.53 -7.92 -12.26
CA ARG A 380 -8.68 -6.46 -12.12
C ARG A 380 -9.00 -6.04 -10.69
N ILE A 381 -9.89 -6.76 -9.99
CA ILE A 381 -10.19 -6.51 -8.59
C ILE A 381 -8.96 -6.76 -7.72
N GLU A 382 -8.20 -7.82 -7.96
CA GLU A 382 -6.97 -8.11 -7.23
C GLU A 382 -5.97 -6.94 -7.33
N TYR A 383 -5.76 -6.39 -8.53
CA TYR A 383 -4.93 -5.19 -8.72
C TYR A 383 -5.49 -3.94 -8.01
N ASP A 384 -6.81 -3.75 -8.00
CA ASP A 384 -7.44 -2.66 -7.25
C ASP A 384 -7.20 -2.83 -5.75
N LEU A 385 -7.37 -4.03 -5.20
CA LEU A 385 -7.12 -4.33 -3.79
C LEU A 385 -5.63 -4.19 -3.42
N ASP A 386 -4.73 -4.60 -4.30
CA ASP A 386 -3.28 -4.41 -4.13
C ASP A 386 -2.89 -2.93 -4.09
N TYR A 387 -3.57 -2.09 -4.86
CA TYR A 387 -3.41 -0.63 -4.78
C TYR A 387 -3.84 -0.11 -3.41
N LEU A 388 -4.99 -0.55 -2.89
CA LEU A 388 -5.44 -0.17 -1.56
C LEU A 388 -4.42 -0.61 -0.50
N ARG A 389 -4.01 -1.88 -0.51
CA ARG A 389 -3.02 -2.47 0.43
C ARG A 389 -1.72 -1.68 0.51
N ASN A 390 -1.18 -1.32 -0.65
CA ASN A 390 0.18 -0.79 -0.78
C ASN A 390 0.20 0.71 -1.10
N TRP A 391 -0.91 1.41 -0.84
CA TRP A 391 -1.01 2.81 -1.21
C TRP A 391 0.13 3.63 -0.60
N SER A 392 0.76 4.42 -1.45
CA SER A 392 1.70 5.47 -1.07
C SER A 392 1.68 6.55 -2.15
N LEU A 393 2.06 7.78 -1.77
CA LEU A 393 2.18 8.88 -2.74
C LEU A 393 3.15 8.52 -3.88
N ARG A 394 4.22 7.77 -3.58
CA ARG A 394 5.17 7.26 -4.57
C ARG A 394 4.50 6.32 -5.58
N LEU A 395 3.60 5.45 -5.12
CA LEU A 395 2.85 4.56 -6.00
C LEU A 395 1.90 5.36 -6.92
N ASP A 396 1.22 6.38 -6.40
CA ASP A 396 0.39 7.27 -7.21
C ASP A 396 1.20 7.93 -8.34
N LEU A 397 2.35 8.53 -8.02
CA LEU A 397 3.24 9.14 -9.02
C LEU A 397 3.74 8.13 -10.06
N ARG A 398 4.07 6.90 -9.61
CA ARG A 398 4.46 5.81 -10.51
C ARG A 398 3.33 5.43 -11.46
N ILE A 399 2.08 5.37 -10.98
CA ILE A 399 0.90 5.08 -11.80
C ILE A 399 0.68 6.19 -12.81
N ILE A 400 0.76 7.45 -12.39
CA ILE A 400 0.61 8.61 -13.29
C ILE A 400 1.67 8.54 -14.40
N PHE A 401 2.94 8.33 -14.05
CA PHE A 401 4.02 8.21 -15.04
C PHE A 401 3.80 7.05 -16.01
N LYS A 402 3.43 5.86 -15.50
CA LYS A 402 3.07 4.71 -16.35
C LYS A 402 1.90 5.03 -17.27
N THR A 403 0.90 5.76 -16.79
CA THR A 403 -0.28 6.16 -17.56
C THR A 403 0.11 7.07 -18.72
N VAL A 404 0.94 8.09 -18.47
CA VAL A 404 1.46 8.98 -19.52
C VAL A 404 2.21 8.18 -20.57
N ARG A 405 3.12 7.27 -20.16
CA ARG A 405 3.84 6.40 -21.10
C ARG A 405 2.88 5.53 -21.93
N LEU A 406 1.86 4.97 -21.29
CA LEU A 406 0.85 4.12 -21.96
C LEU A 406 0.09 4.90 -23.03
N VAL A 407 -0.32 6.14 -22.74
CA VAL A 407 -1.03 7.00 -23.71
C VAL A 407 -0.18 7.32 -24.94
N PHE A 408 1.15 7.47 -24.78
CA PHE A 408 2.06 7.74 -25.90
C PHE A 408 2.52 6.49 -26.67
N TRP A 409 2.64 5.34 -26.01
CA TRP A 409 3.26 4.13 -26.61
C TRP A 409 2.33 2.94 -26.85
N ASP A 410 1.14 2.89 -26.26
CA ASP A 410 0.34 1.67 -26.26
C ASP A 410 -0.61 1.55 -27.47
N ARG A 411 -0.58 0.35 -28.06
CA ARG A 411 -1.43 -0.12 -29.17
C ARG A 411 -2.68 -0.84 -28.69
N GLN A 412 -2.84 -1.07 -27.38
CA GLN A 412 -3.97 -1.81 -26.77
C GLN A 412 -5.12 -0.92 -26.28
N ALA A 413 -5.30 0.29 -26.83
CA ALA A 413 -6.60 0.93 -26.77
C ALA A 413 -7.55 0.16 -27.69
N TYR A 414 -8.07 -0.99 -27.21
CA TYR A 414 -9.25 -1.79 -27.59
C TYR A 414 -9.03 -3.28 -27.32
#